data_AF-A0A8J3FKF0-F1
#
_entry.id   AF-A0A8J3FKF0-F1
#
_cell.length_a   1.000
_cell.length_b   1.000
_cell.length_c   1.000
_cell.angle_alpha   90.00
_cell.angle_beta   90.00
_cell.angle_gamma   90.00
#
_symmetry.space_group_name_H-M   'P 1'
#
loop_
_entity.id
_entity.type
_entity.pdbx_description
1 polymer ?
#
loop_
_entity_poly.entity_id
_entity_poly.type
_entity_poly.pdbx_seq_one_letter_code
_entity_poly.pdbx_strand_id
1 'polypeptide(L)'
;MNPLDRRTSQRNGTPPPAESRPVNPLEQRRHSRLAEGFHTRSPEPEQPHNFFNPPSRPVSTPPPSRSGQAPPARAAASVGSASVLPPPPPPATAPPSAAPPSAAPAPAPMSPAAARIEWRQAPPEDTDRAIAVMRRKLGKPRVLAFANPKGGVHKTTATVLAAATIGSVRGRGVLAWDDNELRGTLGLRAGSARHARTIRHLLSSLMQIENLHGDALLQELDGYLRHASDGSYDVLAGEENPRFAQRLDQHTVRRVMDLLRRTHDVICVDTGNNVESVNWQTVMRAADQLVITTVPREDAAFTADWMLDLLNDTGMADLVANAVTLISCPSPGDLPLLPDLTKHFRTRTRDVVVVPYDPALEVGSSIEYGDLQPETRQAWMRAASTMIEPFAQ
;
A
#
# COMPACT_ATOMS: atom_id res chain seq x y z
N MET A 1 70.82 -30.11 -34.65
CA MET A 1 69.37 -29.92 -34.43
C MET A 1 69.18 -29.36 -33.02
N ASN A 2 69.13 -28.03 -32.88
CA ASN A 2 68.33 -27.26 -31.91
C ASN A 2 68.79 -25.79 -31.94
N PRO A 3 67.91 -24.82 -32.24
CA PRO A 3 68.22 -23.43 -32.05
C PRO A 3 67.56 -22.83 -30.79
N LEU A 4 68.42 -22.13 -30.03
CA LEU A 4 68.21 -20.80 -29.43
C LEU A 4 67.32 -20.72 -28.17
N ASP A 5 67.83 -20.47 -26.96
CA ASP A 5 68.71 -19.39 -26.48
C ASP A 5 68.09 -18.00 -26.70
N ARG A 6 67.45 -17.43 -25.66
CA ARG A 6 67.48 -15.98 -25.37
C ARG A 6 66.88 -15.59 -24.01
N ARG A 7 67.76 -14.94 -23.26
CA ARG A 7 67.65 -14.16 -22.04
C ARG A 7 66.52 -13.10 -22.00
N THR A 8 66.03 -12.91 -20.77
CA THR A 8 65.58 -11.67 -20.09
C THR A 8 65.62 -10.34 -20.85
N SER A 9 64.49 -9.63 -20.83
CA SER A 9 64.44 -8.15 -20.71
C SER A 9 63.20 -7.72 -19.95
N GLN A 10 63.40 -7.03 -18.82
CA GLN A 10 62.38 -6.24 -18.13
C GLN A 10 61.84 -5.15 -19.07
N ARG A 11 60.52 -4.92 -19.03
CA ARG A 11 59.88 -3.64 -19.37
C ARG A 11 58.78 -3.38 -18.35
N ASN A 12 58.99 -2.35 -17.54
CA ASN A 12 57.95 -1.69 -16.76
C ASN A 12 56.92 -1.09 -17.74
N GLY A 13 55.68 -1.58 -17.70
CA GLY A 13 54.54 -0.99 -18.37
C GLY A 13 53.51 -0.57 -17.34
N THR A 14 53.29 0.74 -17.23
CA THR A 14 52.24 1.38 -16.43
C THR A 14 50.85 0.88 -16.86
N PRO A 15 49.91 0.56 -15.95
CA PRO A 15 48.56 0.17 -16.34
C PRO A 15 47.76 1.39 -16.88
N PRO A 16 46.79 1.17 -17.79
CA PRO A 16 45.98 2.26 -18.34
C PRO A 16 45.01 2.81 -17.28
N PRO A 17 44.56 4.07 -17.40
CA PRO A 17 43.63 4.67 -16.45
C PRO A 17 42.26 3.97 -16.56
N ALA A 18 41.69 3.63 -15.42
CA ALA A 18 40.35 3.08 -15.32
C ALA A 18 39.32 4.14 -15.78
N GLU A 19 38.49 3.78 -16.77
CA GLU A 19 37.33 4.57 -17.16
C GLU A 19 36.34 4.67 -15.98
N SER A 20 36.01 5.90 -15.61
CA SER A 20 35.08 6.22 -14.53
C SER A 20 33.66 5.78 -14.90
N ARG A 21 33.15 4.76 -14.20
CA ARG A 21 31.71 4.45 -14.18
C ARG A 21 30.91 5.67 -13.68
N PRO A 22 29.73 5.96 -14.25
CA PRO A 22 28.87 7.01 -13.72
C PRO A 22 28.41 6.64 -12.31
N VAL A 23 28.77 7.47 -11.33
CA VAL A 23 28.46 7.29 -9.90
C VAL A 23 26.99 7.62 -9.67
N ASN A 24 26.28 6.72 -8.96
CA ASN A 24 24.88 6.92 -8.58
C ASN A 24 24.78 8.04 -7.53
N PRO A 25 23.93 9.08 -7.71
CA PRO A 25 23.76 10.17 -6.75
C PRO A 25 23.38 9.70 -5.32
N LEU A 26 22.75 8.53 -5.20
CA LEU A 26 22.40 7.94 -3.90
C LEU A 26 23.61 7.33 -3.16
N GLU A 27 24.63 6.82 -3.88
CA GLU A 27 25.86 6.29 -3.27
C GLU A 27 26.77 7.40 -2.72
N GLN A 28 26.80 8.56 -3.39
CA GLN A 28 27.55 9.73 -2.91
C GLN A 28 27.02 10.25 -1.59
N ARG A 29 25.69 10.21 -1.37
CA ARG A 29 25.08 10.64 -0.10
C ARG A 29 25.18 9.59 1.02
N ARG A 30 25.41 8.31 0.70
CA ARG A 30 25.73 7.26 1.70
C ARG A 30 27.05 7.55 2.42
N HIS A 31 28.07 8.04 1.71
CA HIS A 31 29.40 8.28 2.30
C HIS A 31 29.50 9.57 3.10
N SER A 32 28.72 10.60 2.74
CA SER A 32 28.74 11.89 3.46
C SER A 32 28.13 11.84 4.86
N ARG A 33 27.26 10.87 5.17
CA ARG A 33 26.60 10.77 6.49
C ARG A 33 27.28 9.82 7.48
N LEU A 34 28.20 8.97 7.03
CA LEU A 34 28.94 8.05 7.92
C LEU A 34 30.14 8.73 8.61
N ALA A 35 30.57 9.92 8.15
CA ALA A 35 31.74 10.61 8.68
C ALA A 35 31.47 11.55 9.88
N GLU A 36 30.20 11.90 10.18
CA GLU A 36 29.88 12.86 11.27
C GLU A 36 29.42 12.21 12.58
N GLY A 37 29.52 10.88 12.71
CA GLY A 37 28.87 10.12 13.78
C GLY A 37 29.78 9.45 14.80
N PHE A 38 30.96 9.97 15.13
CA PHE A 38 31.78 9.39 16.20
C PHE A 38 32.53 10.45 17.02
N HIS A 39 31.84 11.09 17.96
CA HIS A 39 32.46 11.67 19.16
C HIS A 39 31.73 11.15 20.40
N THR A 40 32.50 10.47 21.25
CA THR A 40 32.15 9.77 22.49
C THR A 40 31.64 10.69 23.60
N ARG A 41 30.50 10.33 24.22
CA ARG A 41 30.11 10.76 25.58
C ARG A 41 29.48 9.60 26.36
N SER A 42 29.98 9.38 27.58
CA SER A 42 29.55 8.34 28.54
C SER A 42 28.21 8.69 29.23
N PRO A 43 27.55 7.74 29.95
CA PRO A 43 26.09 7.66 30.02
C PRO A 43 25.46 8.33 31.26
N GLU A 44 24.29 8.92 31.08
CA GLU A 44 23.30 9.24 32.13
C GLU A 44 22.04 8.35 31.92
N PRO A 45 21.26 8.06 32.98
CA PRO A 45 20.18 7.09 32.91
C PRO A 45 18.92 7.68 32.24
N GLU A 46 18.55 7.16 31.06
CA GLU A 46 17.34 7.57 30.33
C GLU A 46 16.06 6.91 30.89
N GLN A 47 15.08 7.77 31.18
CA GLN A 47 13.67 7.41 31.39
C GLN A 47 12.97 7.27 30.02
N PRO A 48 11.95 6.40 29.87
CA PRO A 48 11.30 6.18 28.58
C PRO A 48 10.44 7.38 28.15
N HIS A 49 10.81 8.01 27.04
CA HIS A 49 10.03 9.08 26.40
C HIS A 49 8.81 8.52 25.65
N ASN A 50 7.62 8.72 26.23
CA ASN A 50 6.33 8.53 25.57
C ASN A 50 6.03 9.69 24.61
N PHE A 51 6.20 9.47 23.31
CA PHE A 51 5.64 10.32 22.25
C PHE A 51 4.20 9.88 21.99
N PHE A 52 3.19 10.55 22.57
CA PHE A 52 1.84 10.79 22.02
C PHE A 52 0.88 11.22 23.15
N ASN A 53 0.58 12.52 23.26
CA ASN A 53 -0.68 13.02 23.84
C ASN A 53 -0.94 14.48 23.40
N PRO A 54 -2.10 14.84 22.84
CA PRO A 54 -2.48 16.23 22.60
C PRO A 54 -3.06 16.89 23.87
N PRO A 55 -2.98 18.23 24.04
CA PRO A 55 -3.38 18.89 25.28
C PRO A 55 -4.92 18.99 25.40
N SER A 56 -5.46 18.48 26.51
CA SER A 56 -6.88 18.66 26.91
C SER A 56 -6.98 19.71 28.03
N ARG A 57 -7.85 20.71 27.86
CA ARG A 57 -8.19 21.71 28.91
C ARG A 57 -8.97 21.04 30.06
N PRO A 58 -8.73 21.42 31.34
CA PRO A 58 -9.46 20.86 32.47
C PRO A 58 -10.82 21.54 32.69
N VAL A 59 -11.85 20.73 32.96
CA VAL A 59 -13.15 21.14 33.52
C VAL A 59 -13.12 20.80 35.02
N SER A 60 -13.32 21.80 35.86
CA SER A 60 -13.38 21.64 37.33
C SER A 60 -14.80 21.32 37.79
N THR A 61 -14.97 20.24 38.55
CA THR A 61 -16.17 19.89 39.31
C THR A 61 -16.02 20.26 40.80
N PRO A 62 -17.05 20.80 41.47
CA PRO A 62 -17.01 21.04 42.92
C PRO A 62 -17.69 19.91 43.74
N PRO A 63 -17.40 19.82 45.07
CA PRO A 63 -17.78 18.69 45.93
C PRO A 63 -19.15 18.87 46.64
N PRO A 64 -19.67 17.85 47.36
CA PRO A 64 -21.06 17.85 47.84
C PRO A 64 -21.22 18.41 49.26
N SER A 65 -22.33 19.10 49.52
CA SER A 65 -22.76 19.58 50.84
C SER A 65 -24.16 19.07 51.19
N ARG A 66 -24.34 18.70 52.46
CA ARG A 66 -25.51 18.00 53.04
C ARG A 66 -26.71 18.92 53.36
N SER A 67 -27.90 18.32 53.21
CA SER A 67 -29.18 18.46 53.94
C SER A 67 -29.56 19.74 54.70
N GLY A 68 -30.76 20.28 54.40
CA GLY A 68 -31.52 21.13 55.32
C GLY A 68 -32.78 21.80 54.74
N GLN A 69 -33.96 21.25 55.10
CA GLN A 69 -35.28 21.89 55.36
C GLN A 69 -36.02 22.80 54.33
N ALA A 70 -37.21 22.28 53.94
CA ALA A 70 -38.58 22.86 53.88
C ALA A 70 -38.92 24.26 53.24
N PRO A 71 -40.10 24.40 52.59
CA PRO A 71 -40.49 25.58 51.78
C PRO A 71 -41.38 26.57 52.57
N PRO A 72 -41.73 27.79 52.08
CA PRO A 72 -42.96 27.92 51.27
C PRO A 72 -43.09 29.15 50.30
N ALA A 73 -44.19 29.10 49.54
CA ALA A 73 -45.11 30.19 49.15
C ALA A 73 -44.85 31.11 47.93
N ARG A 74 -45.69 30.86 46.90
CA ARG A 74 -46.48 31.77 46.05
C ARG A 74 -46.37 33.29 46.31
N ALA A 75 -46.03 34.04 45.25
CA ALA A 75 -46.62 35.33 44.86
C ALA A 75 -46.37 35.52 43.34
N ALA A 76 -47.41 35.49 42.51
CA ALA A 76 -48.23 36.63 42.06
C ALA A 76 -47.69 37.23 40.75
N ALA A 77 -48.53 37.13 39.72
CA ALA A 77 -48.28 37.58 38.36
C ALA A 77 -48.35 39.11 38.25
N SER A 78 -47.49 39.68 37.42
CA SER A 78 -47.66 41.02 36.86
C SER A 78 -47.48 40.97 35.35
N VAL A 79 -48.57 41.32 34.65
CA VAL A 79 -48.70 41.54 33.21
C VAL A 79 -47.88 42.74 32.75
N GLY A 80 -47.24 42.63 31.58
CA GLY A 80 -46.50 43.73 30.97
C GLY A 80 -46.02 43.44 29.54
N SER A 81 -46.88 43.78 28.58
CA SER A 81 -46.61 44.22 27.21
C SER A 81 -46.01 43.27 26.15
N ALA A 82 -46.80 43.15 25.07
CA ALA A 82 -46.51 42.52 23.80
C ALA A 82 -45.31 43.12 23.07
N SER A 83 -44.60 42.29 22.32
CA SER A 83 -43.75 42.71 21.20
C SER A 83 -44.01 41.80 20.01
N VAL A 84 -44.54 42.45 18.96
CA VAL A 84 -44.91 41.91 17.66
C VAL A 84 -43.63 41.66 16.86
N LEU A 85 -43.51 40.46 16.26
CA LEU A 85 -42.47 40.16 15.28
C LEU A 85 -42.81 40.80 13.91
N PRO A 86 -41.85 41.46 13.22
CA PRO A 86 -42.07 41.96 11.87
C PRO A 86 -41.99 40.83 10.81
N PRO A 87 -42.77 40.93 9.71
CA PRO A 87 -42.76 39.95 8.62
C PRO A 87 -41.55 40.08 7.68
N PRO A 88 -41.20 39.02 6.93
CA PRO A 88 -40.02 38.99 6.05
C PRO A 88 -40.19 39.82 4.76
N PRO A 89 -39.10 40.34 4.19
CA PRO A 89 -39.13 41.17 2.98
C PRO A 89 -39.33 40.35 1.67
N PRO A 90 -39.85 40.99 0.61
CA PRO A 90 -40.13 40.36 -0.68
C PRO A 90 -38.86 40.11 -1.54
N PRO A 91 -38.92 39.22 -2.54
CA PRO A 91 -37.76 38.85 -3.36
C PRO A 91 -37.33 39.97 -4.31
N ALA A 92 -36.03 40.22 -4.37
CA ALA A 92 -35.42 41.20 -5.26
C ALA A 92 -35.32 40.67 -6.71
N THR A 93 -35.72 41.51 -7.66
CA THR A 93 -35.60 41.33 -9.10
C THR A 93 -34.14 41.43 -9.57
N ALA A 94 -33.75 40.55 -10.49
CA ALA A 94 -32.39 40.51 -11.05
C ALA A 94 -32.13 41.70 -12.01
N PRO A 95 -30.94 42.33 -11.96
CA PRO A 95 -30.54 43.35 -12.93
C PRO A 95 -30.12 42.72 -14.28
N PRO A 96 -30.19 43.47 -15.40
CA PRO A 96 -29.80 42.97 -16.71
C PRO A 96 -28.28 42.76 -16.82
N SER A 97 -27.90 41.67 -17.49
CA SER A 97 -26.51 41.28 -17.76
C SER A 97 -25.79 42.32 -18.64
N ALA A 98 -24.70 42.88 -18.12
CA ALA A 98 -23.75 43.69 -18.90
C ALA A 98 -22.74 42.76 -19.60
N ALA A 99 -22.53 42.97 -20.90
CA ALA A 99 -21.56 42.22 -21.69
C ALA A 99 -20.11 42.47 -21.21
N PRO A 100 -19.23 41.46 -21.24
CA PRO A 100 -17.83 41.63 -20.84
C PRO A 100 -17.04 42.43 -21.88
N PRO A 101 -16.02 43.23 -21.46
CA PRO A 101 -15.14 43.94 -22.38
C PRO A 101 -14.19 42.97 -23.11
N SER A 102 -13.97 43.25 -24.40
CA SER A 102 -13.01 42.54 -25.25
C SER A 102 -11.57 42.74 -24.74
N ALA A 103 -10.93 41.66 -24.32
CA ALA A 103 -9.52 41.64 -23.92
C ALA A 103 -8.62 41.41 -25.15
N ALA A 104 -7.64 42.29 -25.34
CA ALA A 104 -6.60 42.15 -26.35
C ALA A 104 -5.72 40.90 -26.09
N PRO A 105 -5.17 40.25 -27.13
CA PRO A 105 -4.40 39.02 -26.97
C PRO A 105 -3.02 39.31 -26.34
N ALA A 106 -2.73 38.65 -25.21
CA ALA A 106 -1.39 38.59 -24.64
C ALA A 106 -0.50 37.65 -25.47
N PRO A 107 0.81 37.95 -25.63
CA PRO A 107 1.72 37.10 -26.38
C PRO A 107 1.96 35.78 -25.63
N ALA A 108 1.95 34.67 -26.37
CA ALA A 108 2.14 33.33 -25.85
C ALA A 108 3.57 33.14 -25.29
N PRO A 109 3.73 32.61 -24.07
CA PRO A 109 5.04 32.10 -23.65
C PRO A 109 5.31 30.79 -24.39
N MET A 110 6.37 30.78 -25.20
CA MET A 110 6.99 29.55 -25.70
C MET A 110 7.68 28.87 -24.50
N SER A 111 7.04 27.85 -23.94
CA SER A 111 7.69 26.92 -23.02
C SER A 111 8.06 25.63 -23.77
N PRO A 112 9.31 25.13 -23.62
CA PRO A 112 9.73 23.89 -24.24
C PRO A 112 8.87 22.75 -23.69
N ALA A 113 8.45 21.84 -24.57
CA ALA A 113 7.61 20.71 -24.25
C ALA A 113 8.18 19.92 -23.06
N ALA A 114 7.56 20.05 -21.90
CA ALA A 114 7.71 19.09 -20.81
C ALA A 114 7.29 17.73 -21.38
N ALA A 115 8.19 16.74 -21.28
CA ALA A 115 7.93 15.38 -21.72
C ALA A 115 6.81 14.80 -20.87
N ARG A 116 5.57 15.02 -21.31
CA ARG A 116 4.37 14.43 -20.75
C ARG A 116 4.54 12.92 -20.89
N ILE A 117 4.64 12.21 -19.77
CA ILE A 117 4.60 10.74 -19.77
C ILE A 117 3.20 10.37 -20.24
N GLU A 118 3.05 10.19 -21.56
CA GLU A 118 1.83 9.68 -22.16
C GLU A 118 1.69 8.22 -21.73
N TRP A 119 0.72 7.98 -20.86
CA TRP A 119 0.20 6.65 -20.55
C TRP A 119 -0.50 6.09 -21.78
N ARG A 120 0.31 5.65 -22.75
CA ARG A 120 -0.20 5.08 -23.98
C ARG A 120 -0.95 3.80 -23.65
N GLN A 121 -2.17 3.68 -24.18
CA GLN A 121 -2.91 2.43 -24.09
C GLN A 121 -2.03 1.30 -24.61
N ALA A 122 -1.90 0.23 -23.83
CA ALA A 122 -1.15 -0.93 -24.26
C ALA A 122 -1.81 -1.48 -25.54
N PRO A 123 -1.03 -1.92 -26.54
CA PRO A 123 -1.59 -2.58 -27.71
C PRO A 123 -2.55 -3.70 -27.29
N PRO A 124 -3.63 -3.97 -28.04
CA PRO A 124 -4.54 -5.08 -27.74
C PRO A 124 -3.82 -6.41 -27.49
N GLU A 125 -2.74 -6.66 -28.24
CA GLU A 125 -1.88 -7.86 -28.10
C GLU A 125 -1.23 -7.99 -26.70
N ASP A 126 -0.84 -6.88 -26.06
CA ASP A 126 -0.29 -6.89 -24.70
C ASP A 126 -1.37 -7.30 -23.69
N THR A 127 -2.61 -6.86 -23.92
CA THR A 127 -3.74 -7.18 -23.04
C THR A 127 -4.14 -8.65 -23.19
N ASP A 128 -4.20 -9.16 -24.42
CA ASP A 128 -4.50 -10.57 -24.69
C ASP A 128 -3.42 -11.48 -24.10
N ARG A 129 -2.14 -11.10 -24.21
CA ARG A 129 -1.03 -11.81 -23.55
C ARG A 129 -1.20 -11.80 -22.03
N ALA A 130 -1.52 -10.65 -21.43
CA ALA A 130 -1.72 -10.55 -19.99
C ALA A 130 -2.86 -11.46 -19.49
N ILE A 131 -3.98 -11.49 -20.22
CA ILE A 131 -5.10 -12.39 -19.98
C ILE A 131 -4.65 -13.85 -20.09
N ALA A 132 -3.92 -14.20 -21.15
CA ALA A 132 -3.47 -15.56 -21.39
C ALA A 132 -2.54 -16.05 -20.26
N VAL A 133 -1.60 -15.22 -19.80
CA VAL A 133 -0.71 -15.54 -18.67
C VAL A 133 -1.52 -15.79 -17.40
N MET A 134 -2.44 -14.89 -17.04
CA MET A 134 -3.23 -15.01 -15.81
C MET A 134 -4.22 -16.19 -15.82
N ARG A 135 -4.62 -16.69 -17.00
CA ARG A 135 -5.49 -17.87 -17.13
C ARG A 135 -4.75 -19.21 -17.04
N ARG A 136 -3.43 -19.24 -17.15
CA ARG A 136 -2.65 -20.47 -17.07
C ARG A 136 -2.76 -21.15 -15.70
N LYS A 137 -2.45 -22.45 -15.67
CA LYS A 137 -2.38 -23.21 -14.41
C LYS A 137 -1.12 -22.81 -13.66
N LEU A 138 -1.23 -22.65 -12.33
CA LEU A 138 -0.11 -22.23 -11.48
C LEU A 138 0.64 -23.40 -10.84
N GLY A 139 0.14 -24.63 -11.01
CA GLY A 139 0.67 -25.88 -10.43
C GLY A 139 0.46 -26.05 -8.93
N LYS A 140 0.54 -24.96 -8.16
CA LYS A 140 0.21 -24.87 -6.74
C LYS A 140 -0.35 -23.47 -6.42
N PRO A 141 -1.06 -23.29 -5.29
CA PRO A 141 -1.43 -21.99 -4.77
C PRO A 141 -0.23 -21.05 -4.65
N ARG A 142 -0.40 -19.78 -5.02
CA ARG A 142 0.67 -18.77 -5.02
C ARG A 142 0.39 -17.66 -4.02
N VAL A 143 1.41 -17.32 -3.24
CA VAL A 143 1.35 -16.24 -2.24
C VAL A 143 2.10 -15.02 -2.78
N LEU A 144 1.36 -13.92 -2.97
CA LEU A 144 1.88 -12.62 -3.40
C LEU A 144 1.88 -11.70 -2.18
N ALA A 145 3.05 -11.31 -1.68
CA ALA A 145 3.16 -10.45 -0.51
C ALA A 145 3.43 -9.00 -0.92
N PHE A 146 2.54 -8.09 -0.52
CA PHE A 146 2.63 -6.65 -0.78
C PHE A 146 3.31 -5.97 0.40
N ALA A 147 4.48 -5.40 0.17
CA ALA A 147 5.33 -4.88 1.25
C ALA A 147 6.03 -3.56 0.90
N ASN A 148 6.16 -2.73 1.94
CA ASN A 148 7.01 -1.56 2.06
C ASN A 148 6.84 -1.05 3.51
N PRO A 149 7.91 -0.90 4.30
CA PRO A 149 7.84 -0.45 5.68
C PRO A 149 7.26 0.97 5.81
N LYS A 150 7.30 1.75 4.74
CA LYS A 150 6.74 3.09 4.69
C LYS A 150 5.21 3.04 4.71
N GLY A 151 4.60 3.77 5.65
CA GLY A 151 3.17 4.05 5.64
C GLY A 151 2.77 5.01 4.51
N GLY A 152 1.58 4.80 3.93
CA GLY A 152 1.00 5.69 2.91
C GLY A 152 1.48 5.46 1.48
N VAL A 153 2.05 4.29 1.19
CA VAL A 153 2.57 3.92 -0.15
C VAL A 153 1.65 2.97 -0.94
N HIS A 154 0.35 3.03 -0.65
CA HIS A 154 -0.72 2.31 -1.35
C HIS A 154 -0.63 0.76 -1.34
N LYS A 155 0.00 0.15 -0.32
CA LYS A 155 0.02 -1.32 -0.12
C LYS A 155 -1.38 -1.95 -0.21
N THR A 156 -2.27 -1.57 0.69
CA THR A 156 -3.63 -2.10 0.78
C THR A 156 -4.41 -1.94 -0.52
N THR A 157 -4.35 -0.75 -1.12
CA THR A 157 -4.98 -0.46 -2.42
C THR A 157 -4.41 -1.36 -3.52
N ALA A 158 -3.10 -1.57 -3.55
CA ALA A 158 -2.44 -2.43 -4.51
C ALA A 158 -2.81 -3.91 -4.33
N THR A 159 -2.91 -4.39 -3.09
CA THR A 159 -3.33 -5.76 -2.79
C THR A 159 -4.74 -6.02 -3.33
N VAL A 160 -5.68 -5.10 -3.08
CA VAL A 160 -7.07 -5.20 -3.54
C VAL A 160 -7.15 -5.13 -5.06
N LEU A 161 -6.45 -4.19 -5.69
CA LEU A 161 -6.48 -4.04 -7.14
C LEU A 161 -5.82 -5.22 -7.86
N ALA A 162 -4.74 -5.78 -7.32
CA ALA A 162 -4.15 -7.02 -7.84
C ALA A 162 -5.13 -8.19 -7.72
N ALA A 163 -5.77 -8.36 -6.55
CA ALA A 163 -6.78 -9.41 -6.34
C ALA A 163 -7.97 -9.26 -7.30
N ALA A 164 -8.52 -8.04 -7.42
CA ALA A 164 -9.62 -7.74 -8.34
C ALA A 164 -9.24 -8.00 -9.80
N THR A 165 -8.03 -7.60 -10.21
CA THR A 165 -7.55 -7.80 -11.59
C THR A 165 -7.40 -9.27 -11.91
N ILE A 166 -6.68 -10.03 -11.07
CA ILE A 166 -6.47 -11.47 -11.25
C ILE A 166 -7.82 -12.20 -11.19
N GLY A 167 -8.67 -11.83 -10.23
CA GLY A 167 -10.02 -12.36 -10.03
C GLY A 167 -10.92 -12.14 -11.24
N SER A 168 -10.91 -10.94 -11.83
CA SER A 168 -11.73 -10.62 -13.02
C SER A 168 -11.37 -11.48 -14.24
N VAL A 169 -10.13 -11.98 -14.30
CA VAL A 169 -9.64 -12.80 -15.42
C VAL A 169 -9.81 -14.30 -15.15
N ARG A 170 -9.59 -14.75 -13.91
CA ARG A 170 -9.66 -16.17 -13.50
C ARG A 170 -11.07 -16.59 -13.06
N GLY A 171 -11.90 -15.66 -12.63
CA GLY A 171 -13.30 -15.83 -12.24
C GLY A 171 -13.54 -16.32 -10.80
N ARG A 172 -12.56 -16.94 -10.13
CA ARG A 172 -12.63 -17.35 -8.70
C ARG A 172 -11.26 -17.75 -8.16
N GLY A 173 -11.19 -18.04 -6.86
CA GLY A 173 -10.01 -18.63 -6.23
C GLY A 173 -8.88 -17.62 -5.97
N VAL A 174 -9.24 -16.35 -5.84
CA VAL A 174 -8.32 -15.26 -5.51
C VAL A 174 -8.76 -14.67 -4.17
N LEU A 175 -7.82 -14.53 -3.26
CA LEU A 175 -8.06 -13.99 -1.92
C LEU A 175 -7.13 -12.81 -1.65
N ALA A 176 -7.65 -11.72 -1.10
CA ALA A 176 -6.85 -10.71 -0.43
C ALA A 176 -6.92 -10.91 1.10
N TRP A 177 -5.78 -11.06 1.74
CA TRP A 177 -5.67 -11.21 3.18
C TRP A 177 -4.94 -10.00 3.78
N ASP A 178 -5.58 -9.35 4.74
CA ASP A 178 -4.98 -8.28 5.55
C ASP A 178 -4.24 -8.89 6.76
N ASP A 179 -2.90 -8.91 6.68
CA ASP A 179 -2.00 -9.39 7.72
C ASP A 179 -1.30 -8.22 8.43
N ASN A 180 -2.08 -7.18 8.77
CA ASN A 180 -1.60 -6.04 9.53
C ASN A 180 -1.88 -6.21 11.03
N GLU A 181 -0.81 -6.18 11.84
CA GLU A 181 -0.85 -6.36 13.30
C GLU A 181 -1.41 -5.18 14.11
N LEU A 182 -1.63 -4.00 13.49
CA LEU A 182 -2.07 -2.80 14.22
C LEU A 182 -3.50 -2.39 13.89
N ARG A 183 -3.81 -2.28 12.59
CA ARG A 183 -5.13 -1.92 12.09
C ARG A 183 -5.26 -2.35 10.65
N GLY A 184 -6.12 -3.35 10.42
CA GLY A 184 -6.52 -3.71 9.06
C GLY A 184 -7.36 -2.60 8.43
N THR A 185 -7.11 -2.29 7.15
CA THR A 185 -7.93 -1.34 6.38
C THR A 185 -8.40 -1.92 5.05
N LEU A 186 -7.96 -3.13 4.72
CA LEU A 186 -8.28 -3.78 3.46
C LEU A 186 -9.77 -4.08 3.36
N GLY A 187 -10.39 -4.48 4.46
CA GLY A 187 -11.83 -4.73 4.52
C GLY A 187 -12.69 -3.51 4.18
N LEU A 188 -12.17 -2.28 4.35
CA LEU A 188 -12.87 -1.03 3.99
C LEU A 188 -12.84 -0.75 2.48
N ARG A 189 -11.95 -1.43 1.75
CA ARG A 189 -11.77 -1.31 0.30
C ARG A 189 -12.53 -2.38 -0.49
N ALA A 190 -12.95 -3.44 0.18
CA ALA A 190 -13.41 -4.69 -0.43
C ALA A 190 -14.94 -4.82 -0.58
N GLY A 191 -15.66 -3.73 -0.85
CA GLY A 191 -17.12 -3.78 -1.00
C GLY A 191 -17.88 -3.99 0.31
N SER A 192 -19.18 -4.30 0.18
CA SER A 192 -20.09 -4.50 1.31
C SER A 192 -19.96 -5.90 1.92
N ALA A 193 -19.73 -5.98 3.22
CA ALA A 193 -19.66 -7.25 3.94
C ALA A 193 -21.05 -7.73 4.40
N ARG A 194 -21.36 -9.02 4.23
CA ARG A 194 -22.57 -9.64 4.82
C ARG A 194 -22.48 -9.78 6.35
N HIS A 195 -21.27 -9.70 6.90
CA HIS A 195 -20.96 -9.87 8.32
C HIS A 195 -19.77 -8.99 8.74
N ALA A 196 -19.59 -8.81 10.05
CA ALA A 196 -18.43 -8.11 10.62
C ALA A 196 -17.26 -9.04 11.03
N ARG A 197 -17.25 -10.31 10.60
CA ARG A 197 -16.18 -11.25 10.92
C ARG A 197 -14.85 -10.82 10.25
N THR A 198 -13.77 -11.15 10.94
CA THR A 198 -12.37 -10.77 10.68
C THR A 198 -11.49 -11.99 10.95
N ILE A 199 -10.19 -11.87 10.69
CA ILE A 199 -9.18 -12.86 11.06
C ILE A 199 -9.34 -13.33 12.52
N ARG A 200 -9.65 -12.44 13.47
CA ARG A 200 -9.87 -12.78 14.89
C ARG A 200 -10.95 -13.86 15.08
N HIS A 201 -12.02 -13.75 14.31
CA HIS A 201 -13.13 -14.70 14.35
C HIS A 201 -12.72 -16.04 13.74
N LEU A 202 -11.97 -16.02 12.63
CA LEU A 202 -11.41 -17.22 12.02
C LEU A 202 -10.48 -17.94 13.01
N LEU A 203 -9.59 -17.22 13.70
CA LEU A 203 -8.67 -17.80 14.67
C LEU A 203 -9.38 -18.50 15.83
N SER A 204 -10.51 -17.97 16.27
CA SER A 204 -11.33 -18.58 17.33
C SER A 204 -11.90 -19.95 16.92
N SER A 205 -12.07 -20.17 15.62
CA SER A 205 -12.61 -21.40 15.03
C SER A 205 -11.57 -22.21 14.25
N LEU A 206 -10.31 -21.77 14.19
CA LEU A 206 -9.30 -22.27 13.26
C LEU A 206 -9.04 -23.77 13.42
N MET A 207 -8.99 -24.25 14.66
CA MET A 207 -8.80 -25.68 14.97
C MET A 207 -9.93 -26.55 14.40
N GLN A 208 -11.16 -26.05 14.37
CA GLN A 208 -12.28 -26.81 13.82
C GLN A 208 -12.23 -26.80 12.29
N ILE A 209 -11.98 -25.62 11.71
CA ILE A 209 -12.02 -25.41 10.26
C ILE A 209 -10.87 -26.11 9.55
N GLU A 210 -9.66 -26.13 10.13
CA GLU A 210 -8.50 -26.77 9.50
C GLU A 210 -8.65 -28.29 9.33
N ASN A 211 -9.51 -28.92 10.13
CA ASN A 211 -9.83 -30.35 10.04
C ASN A 211 -10.91 -30.68 9.00
N LEU A 212 -11.57 -29.68 8.41
CA LEU A 212 -12.55 -29.87 7.36
C LEU A 212 -11.89 -30.04 5.99
N HIS A 213 -12.57 -30.67 5.04
CA HIS A 213 -12.08 -30.88 3.67
C HIS A 213 -13.19 -30.68 2.64
N GLY A 214 -12.81 -30.44 1.39
CA GLY A 214 -13.74 -30.29 0.27
C GLY A 214 -14.77 -29.18 0.50
N ASP A 215 -16.03 -29.46 0.12
CA ASP A 215 -17.11 -28.48 0.19
C ASP A 215 -17.40 -28.00 1.62
N ALA A 216 -17.23 -28.85 2.63
CA ALA A 216 -17.43 -28.47 4.02
C ALA A 216 -16.41 -27.41 4.48
N LEU A 217 -15.15 -27.53 4.04
CA LEU A 217 -14.13 -26.52 4.31
C LEU A 217 -14.47 -25.19 3.61
N LEU A 218 -14.87 -25.25 2.34
CA LEU A 218 -15.22 -24.05 1.57
C LEU A 218 -16.40 -23.32 2.22
N GLN A 219 -17.45 -24.05 2.59
CA GLN A 219 -18.64 -23.49 3.21
C GLN A 219 -18.35 -22.86 4.57
N GLU A 220 -17.55 -23.50 5.42
CA GLU A 220 -17.22 -22.91 6.72
C GLU A 220 -16.27 -21.72 6.61
N LEU A 221 -15.29 -21.77 5.70
CA LEU A 221 -14.39 -20.63 5.50
C LEU A 221 -15.12 -19.41 4.92
N ASP A 222 -16.07 -19.62 4.00
CA ASP A 222 -16.93 -18.57 3.39
C ASP A 222 -17.57 -17.67 4.45
N GLY A 223 -17.96 -18.25 5.60
CA GLY A 223 -18.52 -17.52 6.73
C GLY A 223 -17.59 -16.52 7.41
N TYR A 224 -16.32 -16.41 7.00
CA TYR A 224 -15.35 -15.42 7.49
C TYR A 224 -14.85 -14.48 6.38
N LEU A 225 -15.24 -14.71 5.14
CA LEU A 225 -14.77 -13.96 3.98
C LEU A 225 -15.78 -12.87 3.59
N ARG A 226 -15.25 -11.73 3.14
CA ARG A 226 -16.03 -10.71 2.44
C ARG A 226 -15.86 -10.96 0.94
N HIS A 227 -16.92 -10.89 0.17
CA HIS A 227 -16.84 -11.04 -1.27
C HIS A 227 -16.85 -9.68 -1.95
N ALA A 228 -16.04 -9.54 -3.00
CA ALA A 228 -16.19 -8.44 -3.93
C ALA A 228 -17.63 -8.38 -4.49
N SER A 229 -18.09 -7.18 -4.85
CA SER A 229 -19.43 -6.94 -5.41
C SER A 229 -19.71 -7.80 -6.65
N ASP A 230 -18.68 -8.03 -7.47
CA ASP A 230 -18.72 -8.85 -8.69
C ASP A 230 -18.34 -10.33 -8.46
N GLY A 231 -18.03 -10.72 -7.22
CA GLY A 231 -17.64 -12.09 -6.84
C GLY A 231 -16.27 -12.52 -7.38
N SER A 232 -15.45 -11.59 -7.89
CA SER A 232 -14.18 -11.93 -8.55
C SER A 232 -13.06 -12.35 -7.59
N TYR A 233 -13.09 -11.87 -6.35
CA TYR A 233 -12.15 -12.23 -5.29
C TYR A 233 -12.79 -12.16 -3.91
N ASP A 234 -12.17 -12.85 -2.97
CA ASP A 234 -12.56 -12.90 -1.57
C ASP A 234 -11.60 -12.09 -0.70
N VAL A 235 -12.05 -11.67 0.47
CA VAL A 235 -11.27 -10.88 1.41
C VAL A 235 -11.37 -11.45 2.82
N LEU A 236 -10.20 -11.80 3.37
CA LEU A 236 -10.04 -12.04 4.80
C LEU A 236 -9.58 -10.75 5.47
N ALA A 237 -10.55 -10.05 6.08
CA ALA A 237 -10.30 -8.76 6.71
C ALA A 237 -9.51 -8.90 8.02
N GLY A 238 -8.58 -7.96 8.23
CA GLY A 238 -7.80 -7.84 9.46
C GLY A 238 -8.66 -7.37 10.63
N GLU A 239 -8.08 -7.36 11.83
CA GLU A 239 -8.76 -6.77 12.99
C GLU A 239 -8.62 -5.24 12.95
N GLU A 240 -9.74 -4.53 13.00
CA GLU A 240 -9.76 -3.06 12.95
C GLU A 240 -9.58 -2.43 14.33
N ASN A 241 -9.89 -3.19 15.39
CA ASN A 241 -9.79 -2.70 16.76
C ASN A 241 -8.42 -3.03 17.38
N PRO A 242 -7.57 -2.02 17.69
CA PRO A 242 -6.24 -2.24 18.23
C PRO A 242 -6.25 -2.90 19.62
N ARG A 243 -7.38 -2.89 20.35
CA ARG A 243 -7.53 -3.63 21.62
C ARG A 243 -7.59 -5.13 21.42
N PHE A 244 -7.94 -5.57 20.22
CA PHE A 244 -8.12 -6.98 19.86
C PHE A 244 -7.12 -7.44 18.81
N ALA A 245 -6.23 -6.56 18.34
CA ALA A 245 -5.14 -6.90 17.46
C ALA A 245 -4.20 -7.89 18.17
N GLN A 246 -4.45 -9.18 17.97
CA GLN A 246 -3.59 -10.23 18.46
C GLN A 246 -2.30 -10.19 17.64
N ARG A 247 -1.16 -10.16 18.33
CA ARG A 247 0.12 -10.48 17.69
C ARG A 247 0.03 -11.91 17.20
N LEU A 248 -0.06 -12.09 15.88
CA LEU A 248 -0.04 -13.41 15.26
C LEU A 248 1.37 -13.98 15.40
N ASP A 249 1.49 -15.07 16.14
CA ASP A 249 2.75 -15.80 16.18
C ASP A 249 3.00 -16.53 14.86
N GLN A 250 4.23 -16.98 14.68
CA GLN A 250 4.64 -17.66 13.44
C GLN A 250 3.81 -18.92 13.15
N HIS A 251 3.41 -19.66 14.19
CA HIS A 251 2.66 -20.90 14.01
C HIS A 251 1.23 -20.63 13.50
N THR A 252 0.59 -19.60 14.05
CA THR A 252 -0.74 -19.15 13.66
C THR A 252 -0.76 -18.64 12.23
N VAL A 253 0.20 -17.79 11.85
CA VAL A 253 0.32 -17.29 10.46
C VAL A 253 0.49 -18.44 9.46
N ARG A 254 1.32 -19.44 9.79
CA ARG A 254 1.48 -20.62 8.92
C ARG A 254 0.18 -21.41 8.77
N ARG A 255 -0.54 -21.67 9.86
CA ARG A 255 -1.82 -22.40 9.82
C ARG A 255 -2.88 -21.67 9.00
N VAL A 256 -2.98 -20.35 9.15
CA VAL A 256 -3.86 -19.53 8.31
C VAL A 256 -3.41 -19.62 6.85
N MET A 257 -2.13 -19.43 6.55
CA MET A 257 -1.61 -19.55 5.18
C MET A 257 -1.91 -20.93 4.55
N ASP A 258 -1.70 -22.02 5.29
CA ASP A 258 -1.95 -23.39 4.83
C ASP A 258 -3.46 -23.64 4.60
N LEU A 259 -4.32 -23.09 5.46
CA LEU A 259 -5.76 -23.09 5.26
C LEU A 259 -6.16 -22.37 3.96
N LEU A 260 -5.64 -21.17 3.74
CA LEU A 260 -5.96 -20.35 2.57
C LEU A 260 -5.44 -20.99 1.27
N ARG A 261 -4.27 -21.63 1.30
CA ARG A 261 -3.72 -22.39 0.17
C ARG A 261 -4.60 -23.57 -0.23
N ARG A 262 -5.40 -24.12 0.68
CA ARG A 262 -6.31 -25.23 0.34
C ARG A 262 -7.58 -24.77 -0.36
N THR A 263 -7.90 -23.48 -0.30
CA THR A 263 -9.16 -22.92 -0.79
C THR A 263 -9.00 -21.92 -1.94
N HIS A 264 -7.82 -21.33 -2.12
CA HIS A 264 -7.57 -20.32 -3.14
C HIS A 264 -6.28 -20.62 -3.94
N ASP A 265 -6.31 -20.30 -5.24
CA ASP A 265 -5.17 -20.42 -6.16
C ASP A 265 -4.16 -19.28 -5.99
N VAL A 266 -4.63 -18.07 -5.66
CA VAL A 266 -3.80 -16.88 -5.48
C VAL A 266 -4.19 -16.17 -4.19
N ILE A 267 -3.20 -15.91 -3.34
CA ILE A 267 -3.36 -15.25 -2.05
C ILE A 267 -2.51 -13.99 -2.06
N CYS A 268 -3.17 -12.84 -2.15
CA CYS A 268 -2.56 -11.52 -2.07
C CYS A 268 -2.54 -11.08 -0.60
N VAL A 269 -1.37 -11.00 0.02
CA VAL A 269 -1.21 -10.64 1.43
C VAL A 269 -0.81 -9.16 1.55
N ASP A 270 -1.68 -8.36 2.16
CA ASP A 270 -1.38 -6.98 2.57
C ASP A 270 -0.65 -7.00 3.90
N THR A 271 0.66 -6.73 3.87
CA THR A 271 1.49 -6.85 5.06
C THR A 271 1.50 -5.57 5.90
N GLY A 272 1.76 -5.74 7.20
CA GLY A 272 2.06 -4.62 8.10
C GLY A 272 3.33 -3.84 7.71
N ASN A 273 3.59 -2.75 8.44
CA ASN A 273 4.75 -1.88 8.20
C ASN A 273 6.02 -2.31 8.96
N ASN A 274 5.90 -3.25 9.90
CA ASN A 274 6.97 -3.63 10.81
C ASN A 274 7.73 -4.85 10.27
N VAL A 275 8.89 -4.64 9.65
CA VAL A 275 9.69 -5.74 9.08
C VAL A 275 10.29 -6.67 10.13
N GLU A 276 10.38 -6.23 11.39
CA GLU A 276 10.87 -7.05 12.48
C GLU A 276 9.78 -7.96 13.05
N SER A 277 8.50 -7.74 12.71
CA SER A 277 7.42 -8.53 13.27
C SER A 277 7.45 -9.98 12.79
N VAL A 278 7.09 -10.89 13.70
CA VAL A 278 7.14 -12.34 13.45
C VAL A 278 6.16 -12.74 12.34
N ASN A 279 4.99 -12.10 12.28
CA ASN A 279 4.02 -12.29 11.21
C ASN A 279 4.60 -11.86 9.86
N TRP A 280 5.17 -10.64 9.77
CA TRP A 280 5.76 -10.13 8.54
C TRP A 280 6.86 -11.05 8.00
N GLN A 281 7.80 -11.45 8.87
CA GLN A 281 8.87 -12.38 8.49
C GLN A 281 8.34 -13.75 8.06
N THR A 282 7.25 -14.22 8.69
CA THR A 282 6.63 -15.50 8.34
C THR A 282 5.96 -15.43 6.97
N VAL A 283 5.28 -14.33 6.65
CA VAL A 283 4.72 -14.09 5.31
C VAL A 283 5.83 -14.02 4.26
N MET A 284 6.90 -13.26 4.48
CA MET A 284 8.00 -13.15 3.51
C MET A 284 8.63 -14.50 3.18
N ARG A 285 8.87 -15.35 4.20
CA ARG A 285 9.42 -16.70 3.97
C ARG A 285 8.45 -17.63 3.23
N ALA A 286 7.15 -17.36 3.28
CA ALA A 286 6.13 -18.14 2.63
C ALA A 286 5.74 -17.60 1.24
N ALA A 287 6.13 -16.35 0.92
CA ALA A 287 5.77 -15.69 -0.32
C ALA A 287 6.46 -16.35 -1.52
N ASP A 288 5.69 -16.60 -2.58
CA ASP A 288 6.24 -17.00 -3.88
C ASP A 288 6.67 -15.75 -4.68
N GLN A 289 5.99 -14.62 -4.48
CA GLN A 289 6.25 -13.35 -5.17
C GLN A 289 6.20 -12.18 -4.17
N LEU A 290 7.27 -11.40 -4.14
CA LEU A 290 7.31 -10.12 -3.43
C LEU A 290 6.87 -9.00 -4.37
N VAL A 291 5.94 -8.16 -3.90
CA VAL A 291 5.47 -6.96 -4.59
C VAL A 291 5.80 -5.74 -3.75
N ILE A 292 6.72 -4.91 -4.25
CA ILE A 292 7.16 -3.69 -3.58
C ILE A 292 6.24 -2.56 -4.00
N THR A 293 5.45 -2.02 -3.08
CA THR A 293 4.60 -0.85 -3.41
C THR A 293 5.30 0.43 -3.00
N THR A 294 5.40 1.39 -3.91
CA THR A 294 5.99 2.71 -3.61
C THR A 294 5.27 3.80 -4.37
N VAL A 295 5.58 5.04 -4.02
CA VAL A 295 5.15 6.25 -4.73
C VAL A 295 6.40 7.01 -5.21
N PRO A 296 6.31 7.92 -6.21
CA PRO A 296 7.44 8.71 -6.70
C PRO A 296 7.99 9.74 -5.68
N ARG A 297 8.50 9.27 -4.54
CA ARG A 297 9.05 10.07 -3.44
C ARG A 297 10.32 9.43 -2.92
N GLU A 298 11.32 10.25 -2.61
CA GLU A 298 12.64 9.77 -2.13
C GLU A 298 12.55 8.98 -0.83
N ASP A 299 11.75 9.43 0.15
CA ASP A 299 11.62 8.76 1.44
C ASP A 299 10.98 7.36 1.29
N ALA A 300 9.95 7.25 0.45
CA ALA A 300 9.31 5.97 0.15
C ALA A 300 10.24 5.01 -0.58
N ALA A 301 11.02 5.52 -1.54
CA ALA A 301 12.00 4.73 -2.28
C ALA A 301 13.15 4.26 -1.39
N PHE A 302 13.69 5.14 -0.55
CA PHE A 302 14.76 4.81 0.38
C PHE A 302 14.35 3.70 1.36
N THR A 303 13.15 3.79 1.93
CA THR A 303 12.63 2.75 2.83
C THR A 303 12.40 1.42 2.12
N ALA A 304 11.94 1.44 0.85
CA ALA A 304 11.81 0.23 0.06
C ALA A 304 13.17 -0.41 -0.25
N ASP A 305 14.18 0.39 -0.62
CA ASP A 305 15.53 -0.11 -0.94
C ASP A 305 16.22 -0.69 0.30
N TRP A 306 16.08 -0.04 1.46
CA TRP A 306 16.55 -0.60 2.73
C TRP A 306 15.89 -1.95 3.06
N MET A 307 14.59 -2.11 2.79
CA MET A 307 13.91 -3.40 2.98
C MET A 307 14.47 -4.47 2.04
N LEU A 308 14.76 -4.13 0.78
CA LEU A 308 15.37 -5.07 -0.17
C LEU A 308 16.77 -5.50 0.30
N ASP A 309 17.59 -4.57 0.81
CA ASP A 309 18.90 -4.87 1.42
C ASP A 309 18.72 -5.84 2.61
N LEU A 310 17.79 -5.54 3.52
CA LEU A 310 17.49 -6.41 4.67
C LEU A 310 17.07 -7.83 4.24
N LEU A 311 16.22 -7.95 3.22
CA LEU A 311 15.78 -9.25 2.71
C LEU A 311 16.93 -10.04 2.07
N ASN A 312 17.83 -9.37 1.34
CA ASN A 312 19.04 -10.01 0.81
C ASN A 312 19.94 -10.52 1.94
N ASP A 313 20.20 -9.68 2.94
CA ASP A 313 21.08 -10.00 4.08
C ASP A 313 20.53 -11.15 4.95
N THR A 314 19.21 -11.35 4.93
CA THR A 314 18.53 -12.41 5.67
C THR A 314 18.28 -13.68 4.84
N GLY A 315 18.90 -13.80 3.66
CA GLY A 315 18.90 -15.01 2.83
C GLY A 315 17.71 -15.15 1.90
N MET A 316 16.96 -14.07 1.63
CA MET A 316 15.81 -14.04 0.71
C MET A 316 16.17 -13.36 -0.62
N ALA A 317 17.42 -13.51 -1.07
CA ALA A 317 17.92 -12.90 -2.30
C ALA A 317 17.14 -13.34 -3.56
N ASP A 318 16.74 -14.61 -3.64
CA ASP A 318 15.92 -15.11 -4.75
C ASP A 318 14.52 -14.47 -4.78
N LEU A 319 13.94 -14.19 -3.61
CA LEU A 319 12.65 -13.49 -3.51
C LEU A 319 12.79 -12.03 -3.98
N VAL A 320 13.88 -11.36 -3.59
CA VAL A 320 14.21 -9.99 -4.02
C VAL A 320 14.48 -9.94 -5.52
N ALA A 321 15.29 -10.86 -6.04
CA ALA A 321 15.63 -10.92 -7.47
C ALA A 321 14.40 -11.13 -8.35
N ASN A 322 13.40 -11.89 -7.88
CA ASN A 322 12.14 -12.11 -8.58
C ASN A 322 11.05 -11.06 -8.28
N ALA A 323 11.31 -10.12 -7.35
CA ALA A 323 10.32 -9.14 -6.91
C ALA A 323 9.82 -8.25 -8.06
N VAL A 324 8.64 -7.66 -7.89
CA VAL A 324 8.06 -6.68 -8.81
C VAL A 324 7.84 -5.38 -8.06
N THR A 325 8.31 -4.26 -8.60
CA THR A 325 8.03 -2.94 -8.01
C THR A 325 6.82 -2.30 -8.68
N LEU A 326 5.84 -1.93 -7.88
CA LEU A 326 4.71 -1.09 -8.26
C LEU A 326 4.98 0.35 -7.84
N ILE A 327 5.05 1.26 -8.81
CA ILE A 327 5.14 2.69 -8.54
C ILE A 327 3.78 3.31 -8.81
N SER A 328 3.03 3.63 -7.76
CA SER A 328 1.70 4.22 -7.85
C SER A 328 1.78 5.73 -7.87
N CYS A 329 1.27 6.37 -8.92
CA CYS A 329 1.25 7.82 -9.04
C CYS A 329 0.16 8.42 -8.12
N PRO A 330 0.52 9.27 -7.14
CA PRO A 330 -0.42 9.78 -6.15
C PRO A 330 -1.22 10.99 -6.63
N SER A 331 -0.82 11.61 -7.74
CA SER A 331 -1.44 12.81 -8.29
C SER A 331 -1.35 12.81 -9.82
N PRO A 332 -2.24 13.51 -10.51
CA PRO A 332 -2.10 13.72 -11.94
C PRO A 332 -0.93 14.66 -12.24
N GLY A 333 -0.46 14.66 -13.49
CA GLY A 333 0.57 15.58 -13.96
C GLY A 333 1.99 15.01 -13.93
N ASP A 334 2.97 15.91 -14.01
CA ASP A 334 4.38 15.54 -14.07
C ASP A 334 4.90 15.14 -12.67
N LEU A 335 5.66 14.06 -12.63
CA LEU A 335 6.24 13.48 -11.43
C LEU A 335 7.74 13.34 -11.67
N PRO A 336 8.55 14.39 -11.36
CA PRO A 336 9.95 14.48 -11.80
C PRO A 336 10.84 13.31 -11.36
N LEU A 337 10.53 12.70 -10.20
CA LEU A 337 11.27 11.56 -9.66
C LEU A 337 10.90 10.21 -10.30
N LEU A 338 9.77 10.14 -11.02
CA LEU A 338 9.26 8.88 -11.55
C LEU A 338 10.24 8.19 -12.52
N PRO A 339 10.85 8.88 -13.51
CA PRO A 339 11.82 8.25 -14.41
C PRO A 339 13.04 7.69 -13.68
N ASP A 340 13.60 8.46 -12.75
CA ASP A 340 14.80 8.08 -11.99
C ASP A 340 14.52 6.91 -11.04
N LEU A 341 13.39 6.93 -10.34
CA LEU A 341 12.98 5.83 -9.46
C LEU A 341 12.64 4.57 -10.26
N THR A 342 11.99 4.70 -11.42
CA THR A 342 11.75 3.56 -12.32
C THR A 342 13.06 2.93 -12.77
N LYS A 343 14.03 3.74 -13.18
CA LYS A 343 15.37 3.27 -13.57
C LYS A 343 16.09 2.60 -12.40
N HIS A 344 16.02 3.19 -11.20
CA HIS A 344 16.61 2.63 -10.00
C HIS A 344 16.02 1.25 -9.68
N PHE A 345 14.70 1.12 -9.56
CA PHE A 345 14.09 -0.16 -9.19
C PHE A 345 14.27 -1.26 -10.22
N ARG A 346 14.40 -0.94 -11.52
CA ARG A 346 14.79 -1.92 -12.55
C ARG A 346 16.16 -2.55 -12.33
N THR A 347 17.03 -1.94 -11.51
CA THR A 347 18.32 -2.53 -11.12
C THR A 347 18.23 -3.41 -9.87
N ARG A 348 17.08 -3.39 -9.19
CA ARG A 348 16.88 -4.00 -7.86
C ARG A 348 15.89 -5.16 -7.90
N THR A 349 14.89 -5.09 -8.77
CA THR A 349 13.79 -6.05 -8.90
C THR A 349 13.67 -6.53 -10.35
N ARG A 350 12.99 -7.66 -10.55
CA ARG A 350 12.80 -8.27 -11.89
C ARG A 350 12.11 -7.34 -12.87
N ASP A 351 11.10 -6.63 -12.39
CA ASP A 351 10.30 -5.75 -13.22
C ASP A 351 9.72 -4.58 -12.40
N VAL A 352 9.39 -3.49 -13.10
CA VAL A 352 8.79 -2.30 -12.53
C VAL A 352 7.57 -1.92 -13.36
N VAL A 353 6.41 -1.90 -12.72
CA VAL A 353 5.15 -1.45 -13.33
C VAL A 353 4.74 -0.16 -12.66
N VAL A 354 4.51 0.88 -13.47
CA VAL A 354 4.02 2.16 -12.99
C VAL A 354 2.51 2.19 -13.19
N VAL A 355 1.78 2.53 -12.13
CA VAL A 355 0.32 2.63 -12.14
C VAL A 355 -0.05 4.11 -12.14
N PRO A 356 -0.85 4.59 -13.13
CA PRO A 356 -1.23 5.99 -13.21
C PRO A 356 -2.12 6.40 -12.03
N TYR A 357 -2.22 7.71 -11.84
CA TYR A 357 -3.18 8.27 -10.91
C TYR A 357 -4.60 8.00 -11.40
N ASP A 358 -5.48 7.62 -10.48
CA ASP A 358 -6.89 7.40 -10.77
C ASP A 358 -7.77 8.09 -9.71
N PRO A 359 -8.66 9.02 -10.11
CA PRO A 359 -9.57 9.69 -9.18
C PRO A 359 -10.46 8.74 -8.38
N ALA A 360 -10.82 7.57 -8.92
CA ALA A 360 -11.64 6.59 -8.22
C ALA A 360 -10.96 6.01 -6.97
N LEU A 361 -9.62 6.12 -6.88
CA LEU A 361 -8.84 5.62 -5.76
C LEU A 361 -8.66 6.64 -4.63
N GLU A 362 -8.88 7.94 -4.88
CA GLU A 362 -8.72 9.01 -3.87
C GLU A 362 -9.74 8.95 -2.75
N VAL A 363 -10.97 8.51 -3.05
CA VAL A 363 -12.15 8.63 -2.17
C VAL A 363 -11.98 7.87 -0.85
N GLY A 364 -11.00 6.96 -0.75
CA GLY A 364 -10.74 6.27 0.51
C GLY A 364 -11.73 5.13 0.81
N SER A 365 -12.73 4.93 -0.05
CA SER A 365 -13.85 4.00 0.09
C SER A 365 -13.62 2.65 -0.60
N SER A 366 -14.69 1.86 -0.73
CA SER A 366 -14.76 0.67 -1.58
C SER A 366 -14.21 0.95 -2.97
N ILE A 367 -13.44 -0.01 -3.51
CA ILE A 367 -12.87 0.05 -4.83
C ILE A 367 -13.70 -0.84 -5.75
N GLU A 368 -14.43 -0.22 -6.67
CA GLU A 368 -15.12 -0.93 -7.76
C GLU A 368 -14.18 -0.97 -8.97
N TYR A 369 -13.68 -2.15 -9.33
CA TYR A 369 -12.69 -2.30 -10.41
C TYR A 369 -13.22 -1.81 -11.78
N GLY A 370 -14.54 -1.88 -11.99
CA GLY A 370 -15.21 -1.37 -13.18
C GLY A 370 -15.13 0.16 -13.33
N ASP A 371 -15.02 0.91 -12.23
CA ASP A 371 -15.06 2.37 -12.24
C ASP A 371 -13.70 3.02 -12.54
N LEU A 372 -12.63 2.22 -12.54
CA LEU A 372 -11.29 2.69 -12.86
C LEU A 372 -11.19 3.24 -14.28
N GLN A 373 -10.26 4.15 -14.53
CA GLN A 373 -9.95 4.60 -15.87
C GLN A 373 -9.39 3.45 -16.71
N PRO A 374 -9.64 3.41 -18.03
CA PRO A 374 -9.10 2.39 -18.92
C PRO A 374 -7.58 2.20 -18.80
N GLU A 375 -6.84 3.30 -18.67
CA GLU A 375 -5.38 3.32 -18.53
C GLU A 375 -4.94 2.68 -17.22
N THR A 376 -5.65 2.95 -16.12
CA THR A 376 -5.42 2.32 -14.81
C THR A 376 -5.68 0.82 -14.87
N ARG A 377 -6.79 0.40 -15.48
CA ARG A 377 -7.09 -1.04 -15.65
C ARG A 377 -6.02 -1.73 -16.48
N GLN A 378 -5.55 -1.12 -17.56
CA GLN A 378 -4.47 -1.68 -18.37
C GLN A 378 -3.15 -1.79 -17.60
N ALA A 379 -2.81 -0.78 -16.80
CA ALA A 379 -1.63 -0.83 -15.94
C ALA A 379 -1.73 -1.97 -14.91
N TRP A 380 -2.91 -2.19 -14.33
CA TRP A 380 -3.17 -3.30 -13.42
C TRP A 380 -3.16 -4.66 -14.11
N MET A 381 -3.70 -4.78 -15.32
CA MET A 381 -3.61 -5.99 -16.14
C MET A 381 -2.15 -6.37 -16.40
N ARG A 382 -1.30 -5.40 -16.75
CA ARG A 382 0.14 -5.60 -16.89
C ARG A 382 0.78 -5.99 -15.56
N ALA A 383 0.50 -5.26 -14.48
CA ALA A 383 1.04 -5.54 -13.14
C ALA A 383 0.71 -6.97 -12.69
N ALA A 384 -0.56 -7.36 -12.75
CA ALA A 384 -1.04 -8.67 -12.36
C ALA A 384 -0.45 -9.79 -13.23
N SER A 385 -0.38 -9.58 -14.55
CA SER A 385 0.30 -10.53 -15.45
C SER A 385 1.78 -10.69 -15.07
N THR A 386 2.50 -9.59 -14.87
CA THR A 386 3.92 -9.63 -14.48
C THR A 386 4.12 -10.40 -13.17
N MET A 387 3.26 -10.20 -12.16
CA MET A 387 3.33 -10.92 -10.88
C MET A 387 3.12 -12.44 -11.03
N ILE A 388 2.24 -12.86 -11.95
CA ILE A 388 1.86 -14.26 -12.12
C ILE A 388 2.75 -15.01 -13.13
N GLU A 389 3.35 -14.30 -14.10
CA GLU A 389 4.13 -14.86 -15.20
C GLU A 389 5.17 -15.93 -14.77
N PRO A 390 5.95 -15.76 -13.68
CA PRO A 390 6.93 -16.78 -13.26
C PRO A 390 6.35 -18.15 -12.91
N PHE A 391 5.04 -18.22 -12.63
CA PHE A 391 4.37 -19.43 -12.16
C PHE A 391 3.43 -20.04 -13.20
N ALA A 392 3.23 -19.36 -14.32
CA ALA A 392 2.21 -19.65 -15.32
C ALA A 392 2.67 -20.75 -16.29
N GLN A 393 2.18 -21.98 -16.10
CA GLN A 393 2.56 -23.17 -16.89
C GLN A 393 1.75 -23.34 -18.17
#